data_AF-A0A0H3FB25-F1
#
_entry.id   AF-A0A0H3FB25-F1
#
_cell.length_a   1.000
_cell.length_b   1.000
_cell.length_c   1.000
_cell.angle_alpha   90.00
_cell.angle_beta   90.00
_cell.angle_gamma   90.00
#
_symmetry.space_group_name_H-M   'P 1'
#
loop_
_entity.id
_entity.type
_entity.pdbx_description
1 polymer ?
#
loop_
_entity_poly.entity_id
_entity_poly.type
_entity_poly.pdbx_seq_one_letter_code
_entity_poly.pdbx_strand_id
1 'polypeptide(L)'
;MGILHPQECYFLEKFISAEHYGETRDAIIAYIDAHEEALARYKREMPLNARKLPQWQQADVVWETRVMPNLRPLKDRYIRTYILRTHGDIKAFDIGHAMSNISKGIVEFWNGWMTEYEINKISALESVAKKLDRRLSMTLRGSWDDGDLTYTGCGSLYSNIELPAKIPCYKLDPSVRIEIGQNPEQTGFYLPDIKFAPARFIPEDFGQPVPASQGIRRSNWSDPDTGEKDYSWEETEWTETGWTLIRRVEGEFINVPPDGFFPKGLPEELYGWSDK
;
A
#
# COMPACT_ATOMS: atom_id res chain seq x y z
N MET A 1 -13.77 8.26 19.20
CA MET A 1 -12.49 8.65 18.58
C MET A 1 -11.63 7.42 18.45
N GLY A 2 -10.84 7.38 17.38
CA GLY A 2 -9.81 6.37 17.16
C GLY A 2 -8.72 6.49 18.21
N ILE A 3 -7.73 5.60 18.15
CA ILE A 3 -6.59 5.61 19.07
C ILE A 3 -5.40 6.20 18.34
N LEU A 4 -4.83 7.27 18.87
CA LEU A 4 -3.59 7.83 18.34
C LEU A 4 -2.42 6.94 18.75
N HIS A 5 -1.93 6.12 17.83
CA HIS A 5 -0.75 5.28 18.08
C HIS A 5 0.43 5.71 17.19
N PRO A 6 1.64 5.92 17.75
CA PRO A 6 2.77 6.43 17.00
C PRO A 6 3.25 5.49 15.88
N GLN A 7 3.13 4.17 16.06
CA GLN A 7 3.47 3.18 15.02
C GLN A 7 2.61 3.34 13.76
N GLU A 8 1.30 3.52 13.93
CA GLU A 8 0.37 3.70 12.80
C GLU A 8 0.70 4.97 12.02
N CYS A 9 0.87 6.08 12.74
CA CYS A 9 1.25 7.37 12.15
C CYS A 9 2.59 7.29 11.39
N TYR A 10 3.58 6.62 11.99
CA TYR A 10 4.89 6.44 11.36
C TYR A 10 4.79 5.65 10.04
N PHE A 11 4.03 4.57 9.99
CA PHE A 11 3.87 3.80 8.75
C PHE A 11 3.11 4.57 7.68
N LEU A 12 2.04 5.29 8.06
CA LEU A 12 1.32 6.16 7.13
C LEU A 12 2.25 7.19 6.49
N GLU A 13 3.08 7.87 7.30
CA GLU A 13 4.10 8.81 6.82
C GLU A 13 5.16 8.15 5.93
N LYS A 14 5.66 6.99 6.35
CA LYS A 14 6.66 6.23 5.60
C LYS A 14 6.12 5.87 4.22
N PHE A 15 4.90 5.36 4.12
CA PHE A 15 4.32 4.89 2.86
C PHE A 15 3.95 6.00 1.87
N ILE A 16 3.84 7.25 2.32
CA ILE A 16 3.72 8.41 1.42
C ILE A 16 5.02 9.23 1.28
N SER A 17 6.12 8.77 1.86
CA SER A 17 7.40 9.46 1.77
C SER A 17 7.93 9.46 0.33
N ALA A 18 8.75 10.45 -0.01
CA ALA A 18 9.41 10.48 -1.31
C ALA A 18 10.28 9.22 -1.53
N GLU A 19 10.89 8.69 -0.46
CA GLU A 19 11.66 7.45 -0.49
C GLU A 19 10.80 6.25 -0.92
N HIS A 20 9.64 6.03 -0.28
CA HIS A 20 8.73 4.94 -0.65
C HIS A 20 8.20 5.07 -2.08
N TYR A 21 7.94 6.30 -2.55
CA TYR A 21 7.60 6.55 -3.96
C TYR A 21 8.74 6.14 -4.90
N GLY A 22 10.00 6.43 -4.52
CA GLY A 22 11.18 6.05 -5.29
C GLY A 22 11.35 4.53 -5.37
N GLU A 23 11.26 3.84 -4.22
CA GLU A 23 11.32 2.38 -4.15
C GLU A 23 10.20 1.73 -4.98
N THR A 24 8.97 2.24 -4.87
CA THR A 24 7.82 1.73 -5.63
C THR A 24 8.04 1.92 -7.14
N ARG A 25 8.50 3.11 -7.57
CA ARG A 25 8.84 3.39 -8.96
C ARG A 25 9.88 2.40 -9.48
N ASP A 26 10.98 2.24 -8.75
CA ASP A 26 12.11 1.41 -9.19
C ASP A 26 11.72 -0.07 -9.26
N ALA A 27 10.92 -0.56 -8.31
CA ALA A 27 10.40 -1.92 -8.34
C ALA A 27 9.47 -2.17 -9.54
N ILE A 28 8.58 -1.24 -9.86
CA ILE A 28 7.68 -1.35 -11.02
C ILE A 28 8.48 -1.28 -12.33
N ILE A 29 9.45 -0.38 -12.44
CA ILE A 29 10.32 -0.29 -13.63
C ILE A 29 11.08 -1.60 -13.82
N ALA A 30 11.72 -2.13 -12.77
CA ALA A 30 12.45 -3.38 -12.83
C ALA A 30 11.56 -4.56 -13.24
N TYR A 31 10.33 -4.62 -12.72
CA TYR A 31 9.34 -5.62 -13.11
C TYR A 31 8.98 -5.54 -14.61
N ILE A 32 8.78 -4.33 -15.15
CA ILE A 32 8.46 -4.15 -16.57
C ILE A 32 9.71 -4.42 -17.45
N ASP A 33 10.90 -3.99 -17.02
CA ASP A 33 12.16 -4.25 -17.72
C ASP A 33 12.43 -5.76 -17.84
N ALA A 34 12.16 -6.54 -16.80
CA ALA A 34 12.30 -8.00 -16.86
C ALA A 34 11.40 -8.64 -17.92
N HIS A 35 10.19 -8.10 -18.16
CA HIS A 35 9.32 -8.55 -19.24
C HIS A 35 9.84 -8.16 -20.63
N GLU A 36 10.36 -6.94 -20.78
CA GLU A 36 11.00 -6.49 -22.02
C GLU A 36 12.22 -7.35 -22.37
N GLU A 37 13.07 -7.64 -21.38
CA GLU A 37 14.24 -8.48 -21.53
C GLU A 37 13.85 -9.89 -22.01
N ALA A 38 12.87 -10.50 -21.34
CA ALA A 38 12.38 -11.82 -21.71
C ALA A 38 11.81 -11.82 -23.14
N LEU A 39 10.99 -10.84 -23.49
CA LEU A 39 10.40 -10.71 -24.82
C LEU A 39 11.48 -10.49 -25.90
N ALA A 40 12.49 -9.67 -25.61
CA ALA A 40 13.61 -9.42 -26.50
C ALA A 40 14.45 -10.70 -26.74
N ARG A 41 14.68 -11.50 -25.70
CA ARG A 41 15.30 -12.82 -25.84
C ARG A 41 14.44 -13.73 -26.71
N TYR A 42 13.15 -13.87 -26.40
CA TYR A 42 12.24 -14.72 -27.16
C TYR A 42 12.24 -14.36 -28.65
N LYS A 43 12.20 -13.08 -29.01
CA LYS A 43 12.25 -12.62 -30.40
C LYS A 43 13.56 -12.99 -31.11
N ARG A 44 14.69 -13.01 -30.38
CA ARG A 44 16.01 -13.39 -30.91
C ARG A 44 16.12 -14.90 -31.15
N GLU A 45 15.52 -15.68 -30.26
CA GLU A 45 15.59 -17.15 -30.24
C GLU A 45 14.33 -17.81 -30.83
N MET A 46 13.46 -17.02 -31.46
CA MET A 46 12.13 -17.43 -31.87
C MET A 46 12.20 -18.64 -32.83
N PRO A 47 11.49 -19.74 -32.55
CA PRO A 47 11.45 -20.90 -33.43
C PRO A 47 10.97 -20.54 -34.85
N LEU A 48 11.59 -21.12 -35.87
CA LEU A 48 11.21 -20.88 -37.28
C LEU A 48 9.73 -21.20 -37.59
N ASN A 49 9.12 -22.09 -36.81
CA ASN A 49 7.72 -22.49 -36.92
C ASN A 49 6.79 -21.70 -35.98
N ALA A 50 7.25 -20.66 -35.27
CA ALA A 50 6.42 -19.90 -34.32
C ALA A 50 5.14 -19.33 -34.96
N ARG A 51 5.20 -18.95 -36.24
CA ARG A 51 4.04 -18.46 -37.01
C ARG A 51 2.98 -19.52 -37.31
N LYS A 52 3.29 -20.81 -37.13
CA LYS A 52 2.32 -21.91 -37.27
C LYS A 52 1.56 -22.19 -35.98
N LEU A 53 2.00 -21.63 -34.85
CA LEU A 53 1.28 -21.74 -33.60
C LEU A 53 0.00 -20.90 -33.65
N PRO A 54 -1.06 -21.28 -32.91
CA PRO A 54 -2.21 -20.43 -32.68
C PRO A 54 -1.79 -19.03 -32.21
N GLN A 55 -2.51 -18.00 -32.62
CA GLN A 55 -2.13 -16.60 -32.35
C GLN A 55 -1.90 -16.32 -30.85
N TRP A 56 -2.68 -16.95 -29.96
CA TRP A 56 -2.53 -16.81 -28.51
C TRP A 56 -1.19 -17.34 -27.96
N GLN A 57 -0.48 -18.21 -28.70
CA GLN A 57 0.86 -18.68 -28.39
C GLN A 57 1.98 -17.89 -29.09
N GLN A 58 1.63 -16.98 -30.01
CA GLN A 58 2.60 -16.13 -30.69
C GLN A 58 2.94 -14.94 -29.79
N ALA A 59 3.86 -15.17 -28.86
CA ALA A 59 4.19 -14.20 -27.82
C ALA A 59 4.67 -12.86 -28.39
N ASP A 60 5.48 -12.88 -29.44
CA ASP A 60 5.96 -11.67 -30.12
C ASP A 60 4.85 -10.83 -30.74
N VAL A 61 3.71 -11.42 -31.08
CA VAL A 61 2.52 -10.69 -31.55
C VAL A 61 1.71 -10.22 -30.36
N VAL A 62 1.32 -11.14 -29.48
CA VAL A 62 0.37 -10.87 -28.40
C VAL A 62 0.97 -9.94 -27.35
N TRP A 63 2.21 -10.19 -26.94
CA TRP A 63 2.87 -9.38 -25.92
C TRP A 63 3.30 -8.02 -26.47
N GLU A 64 3.78 -7.91 -27.71
CA GLU A 64 4.13 -6.60 -28.29
C GLU A 64 2.91 -5.72 -28.59
N THR A 65 1.76 -6.30 -28.92
CA THR A 65 0.58 -5.53 -29.35
C THR A 65 -0.46 -5.32 -28.26
N ARG A 66 -0.52 -6.20 -27.25
CA ARG A 66 -1.54 -6.13 -26.19
C ARG A 66 -0.95 -5.94 -24.80
N VAL A 67 0.09 -6.69 -24.43
CA VAL A 67 0.61 -6.65 -23.05
C VAL A 67 1.55 -5.46 -22.85
N MET A 68 2.67 -5.42 -23.55
CA MET A 68 3.71 -4.40 -23.37
C MET A 68 3.22 -2.96 -23.60
N PRO A 69 2.33 -2.67 -24.59
CA PRO A 69 1.78 -1.33 -24.74
C PRO A 69 0.96 -0.84 -23.54
N ASN A 70 0.38 -1.75 -22.76
CA ASN A 70 -0.33 -1.40 -21.53
C ASN A 70 0.61 -1.24 -20.33
N LEU A 71 1.75 -1.93 -20.33
CA LEU A 71 2.74 -1.86 -19.24
C LEU A 71 3.68 -0.64 -19.39
N ARG A 72 4.20 -0.39 -20.58
CA ARG A 72 5.22 0.66 -20.85
C ARG A 72 4.82 2.05 -20.30
N PRO A 73 3.57 2.54 -20.48
CA PRO A 73 3.17 3.86 -19.97
C PRO A 73 3.24 3.99 -18.44
N LEU A 74 3.20 2.88 -17.70
CA LEU A 74 3.28 2.91 -16.24
C LEU A 74 4.66 3.36 -15.75
N LYS A 75 5.73 3.10 -16.50
CA LYS A 75 7.07 3.62 -16.17
C LYS A 75 7.04 5.15 -16.09
N ASP A 76 6.57 5.79 -17.17
CA ASP A 76 6.49 7.25 -17.26
C ASP A 76 5.56 7.83 -16.19
N ARG A 77 4.43 7.16 -15.90
CA ARG A 77 3.53 7.57 -14.82
C ARG A 77 4.25 7.64 -13.49
N TYR A 78 4.92 6.56 -13.07
CA TYR A 78 5.62 6.52 -11.77
C TYR A 78 6.83 7.47 -11.72
N ILE A 79 7.55 7.66 -12.83
CA ILE A 79 8.64 8.64 -12.91
C ILE A 79 8.10 10.06 -12.70
N ARG A 80 7.03 10.44 -13.41
CA ARG A 80 6.41 11.77 -13.28
C ARG A 80 5.86 11.98 -11.87
N THR A 81 5.15 11.00 -11.32
CA THR A 81 4.59 11.12 -9.98
C THR A 81 5.67 11.24 -8.91
N TYR A 82 6.79 10.51 -9.03
CA TYR A 82 7.92 10.70 -8.13
C TYR A 82 8.45 12.14 -8.16
N ILE A 83 8.59 12.73 -9.36
CA ILE A 83 9.01 14.12 -9.51
C ILE A 83 8.01 15.07 -8.82
N LEU A 84 6.71 14.90 -9.09
CA LEU A 84 5.66 15.68 -8.42
C LEU A 84 5.76 15.57 -6.89
N ARG A 85 5.98 14.34 -6.39
CA ARG A 85 6.12 14.08 -4.96
C ARG A 85 7.31 14.78 -4.35
N THR A 86 8.46 14.81 -5.04
CA THR A 86 9.67 15.51 -4.58
C THR A 86 9.52 17.03 -4.55
N HIS A 87 8.61 17.57 -5.36
CA HIS A 87 8.28 19.00 -5.38
C HIS A 87 7.10 19.37 -4.45
N GLY A 88 6.51 18.39 -3.75
CA GLY A 88 5.37 18.62 -2.87
C GLY A 88 4.06 18.96 -3.59
N ASP A 89 3.93 18.60 -4.87
CA ASP A 89 2.71 18.81 -5.65
C ASP A 89 1.64 17.78 -5.23
N ILE A 90 0.43 18.25 -4.94
CA ILE A 90 -0.71 17.43 -4.54
C ILE A 90 -1.10 16.37 -5.58
N LYS A 91 -0.85 16.64 -6.86
CA LYS A 91 -1.07 15.69 -7.96
C LYS A 91 -0.23 14.42 -7.83
N ALA A 92 0.79 14.43 -6.98
CA ALA A 92 1.54 13.22 -6.63
C ALA A 92 0.65 12.13 -6.01
N PHE A 93 -0.47 12.51 -5.37
CA PHE A 93 -1.35 11.57 -4.67
C PHE A 93 -2.34 10.84 -5.59
N ASP A 94 -2.41 11.19 -6.88
CA ASP A 94 -3.20 10.47 -7.90
C ASP A 94 -2.42 9.27 -8.49
N ILE A 95 -2.04 8.33 -7.62
CA ILE A 95 -1.31 7.11 -7.99
C ILE A 95 -1.73 5.90 -7.15
N GLY A 96 -1.26 4.72 -7.57
CA GLY A 96 -1.53 3.43 -6.95
C GLY A 96 -2.23 2.46 -7.88
N HIS A 97 -2.49 1.26 -7.38
CA HIS A 97 -3.17 0.12 -8.02
C HIS A 97 -2.52 -0.38 -9.30
N ALA A 98 -1.30 0.04 -9.60
CA ALA A 98 -0.64 -0.32 -10.83
C ALA A 98 -0.45 -1.83 -10.92
N MET A 99 0.06 -2.45 -9.86
CA MET A 99 0.32 -3.89 -9.86
C MET A 99 -0.97 -4.70 -9.86
N SER A 100 -2.04 -4.25 -9.18
CA SER A 100 -3.34 -4.92 -9.25
C SER A 100 -3.92 -4.90 -10.67
N ASN A 101 -3.83 -3.75 -11.35
CA ASN A 101 -4.31 -3.59 -12.71
C ASN A 101 -3.46 -4.38 -13.71
N ILE A 102 -2.14 -4.37 -13.54
CA ILE A 102 -1.21 -5.18 -14.32
C ILE A 102 -1.56 -6.65 -14.18
N SER A 103 -1.59 -7.20 -12.96
CA SER A 103 -1.80 -8.63 -12.76
C SER A 103 -3.11 -9.11 -13.39
N LYS A 104 -4.20 -8.33 -13.24
CA LYS A 104 -5.49 -8.62 -13.91
C LYS A 104 -5.37 -8.59 -15.43
N GLY A 105 -4.61 -7.63 -15.97
CA GLY A 105 -4.39 -7.45 -17.40
C GLY A 105 -3.37 -8.40 -18.03
N ILE A 106 -2.63 -9.21 -17.26
CA ILE A 106 -1.64 -10.15 -17.81
C ILE A 106 -1.96 -11.63 -17.55
N VAL A 107 -2.75 -11.95 -16.52
CA VAL A 107 -2.96 -13.33 -16.06
C VAL A 107 -3.58 -14.25 -17.11
N GLU A 108 -4.34 -13.70 -18.07
CA GLU A 108 -4.97 -14.45 -19.16
C GLU A 108 -4.02 -14.76 -20.32
N PHE A 109 -2.82 -14.16 -20.33
CA PHE A 109 -1.87 -14.31 -21.43
C PHE A 109 -0.90 -15.47 -21.19
N TRP A 110 -0.75 -16.31 -22.21
CA TRP A 110 0.15 -17.44 -22.15
C TRP A 110 1.62 -16.99 -22.00
N ASN A 111 2.32 -17.57 -21.02
CA ASN A 111 3.70 -17.25 -20.65
C ASN A 111 4.68 -18.40 -20.92
N GLY A 112 4.26 -19.51 -21.53
CA GLY A 112 5.11 -20.70 -21.75
C GLY A 112 6.27 -20.51 -22.72
N TRP A 113 6.44 -19.31 -23.27
CA TRP A 113 7.59 -18.88 -24.06
C TRP A 113 8.76 -18.35 -23.20
N MET A 114 8.48 -18.02 -21.93
CA MET A 114 9.48 -17.62 -20.95
C MET A 114 10.20 -18.85 -20.39
N THR A 115 11.48 -18.70 -20.08
CA THR A 115 12.25 -19.72 -19.36
C THR A 115 11.85 -19.76 -17.88
N GLU A 116 12.12 -20.87 -17.20
CA GLU A 116 11.88 -20.99 -15.75
C GLU A 116 12.64 -19.92 -14.95
N TYR A 117 13.87 -19.59 -15.35
CA TYR A 117 14.65 -18.51 -14.75
C TYR A 117 13.95 -17.15 -14.88
N GLU A 118 13.43 -16.82 -16.07
CA GLU A 118 12.70 -15.57 -16.31
C GLU A 118 11.41 -15.51 -15.49
N ILE A 119 10.64 -16.60 -15.46
CA ILE A 119 9.41 -16.70 -14.66
C ILE A 119 9.71 -16.45 -13.18
N ASN A 120 10.76 -17.08 -12.64
CA ASN A 120 11.16 -16.90 -11.24
C ASN A 120 11.64 -15.48 -10.96
N LYS A 121 12.47 -14.89 -11.85
CA LYS A 121 12.93 -13.50 -11.74
C LYS A 121 11.75 -12.52 -11.75
N ILE A 122 10.84 -12.66 -12.71
CA ILE A 122 9.65 -11.82 -12.86
C ILE A 122 8.74 -11.95 -11.64
N SER A 123 8.49 -13.18 -11.17
CA SER A 123 7.65 -13.43 -9.99
C SER A 123 8.22 -12.78 -8.73
N ALA A 124 9.54 -12.86 -8.51
CA ALA A 124 10.19 -12.19 -7.39
C ALA A 124 10.04 -10.66 -7.46
N LEU A 125 10.28 -10.07 -8.64
CA LEU A 125 10.09 -8.63 -8.86
C LEU A 125 8.63 -8.21 -8.69
N GLU A 126 7.69 -9.02 -9.17
CA GLU A 126 6.25 -8.79 -9.02
C GLU A 126 5.85 -8.74 -7.54
N SER A 127 6.36 -9.67 -6.73
CA SER A 127 6.09 -9.72 -5.29
C SER A 127 6.53 -8.44 -4.57
N VAL A 128 7.75 -7.96 -4.87
CA VAL A 128 8.28 -6.70 -4.31
C VAL A 128 7.43 -5.51 -4.76
N ALA A 129 7.18 -5.39 -6.07
CA ALA A 129 6.40 -4.29 -6.63
C ALA A 129 4.96 -4.27 -6.08
N LYS A 130 4.29 -5.43 -5.98
CA LYS A 130 2.94 -5.56 -5.40
C LYS A 130 2.91 -5.09 -3.96
N LYS A 131 3.90 -5.48 -3.16
CA LYS A 131 3.97 -5.10 -1.74
C LYS A 131 4.10 -3.57 -1.59
N LEU A 132 5.00 -2.95 -2.34
CA LEU A 132 5.24 -1.50 -2.29
C LEU A 132 4.04 -0.69 -2.82
N ASP A 133 3.50 -1.07 -4.00
CA ASP A 133 2.33 -0.43 -4.62
C ASP A 133 1.07 -0.59 -3.74
N ARG A 134 0.86 -1.76 -3.12
CA ARG A 134 -0.28 -1.98 -2.21
C ARG A 134 -0.24 -1.04 -1.03
N ARG A 135 0.90 -0.93 -0.34
CA ARG A 135 1.07 -0.02 0.83
C ARG A 135 0.80 1.43 0.44
N LEU A 136 1.36 1.88 -0.69
CA LEU A 136 1.13 3.22 -1.21
C LEU A 136 -0.36 3.45 -1.51
N SER A 137 -0.98 2.54 -2.24
CA SER A 137 -2.38 2.62 -2.65
C SER A 137 -3.35 2.64 -1.46
N MET A 138 -3.11 1.78 -0.46
CA MET A 138 -3.95 1.71 0.73
C MET A 138 -3.87 2.99 1.54
N THR A 139 -2.67 3.57 1.68
CA THR A 139 -2.50 4.85 2.37
C THR A 139 -3.18 6.00 1.64
N LEU A 140 -2.99 6.13 0.32
CA LEU A 140 -3.60 7.21 -0.46
C LEU A 140 -5.12 7.13 -0.49
N ARG A 141 -5.69 5.92 -0.54
CA ARG A 141 -7.15 5.74 -0.49
C ARG A 141 -7.74 5.80 0.91
N GLY A 142 -6.91 5.72 1.95
CA GLY A 142 -7.39 5.56 3.32
C GLY A 142 -8.21 4.28 3.49
N SER A 143 -7.75 3.18 2.92
CA SER A 143 -8.41 1.87 2.98
C SER A 143 -7.71 0.91 3.94
N TRP A 144 -7.00 1.46 4.93
CA TRP A 144 -6.51 0.67 6.06
C TRP A 144 -7.67 0.39 7.00
N ASP A 145 -7.69 -0.80 7.58
CA ASP A 145 -8.60 -1.15 8.67
C ASP A 145 -7.89 -1.03 10.02
N ASP A 146 -8.66 -0.86 11.09
CA ASP A 146 -8.11 -0.84 12.44
C ASP A 146 -7.36 -2.15 12.71
N GLY A 147 -6.08 -2.06 13.08
CA GLY A 147 -5.21 -3.23 13.26
C GLY A 147 -4.13 -3.37 12.19
N ASP A 148 -4.39 -2.93 10.96
CA ASP A 148 -3.53 -3.19 9.81
C ASP A 148 -2.10 -2.63 9.97
N LEU A 149 -1.95 -1.53 10.69
CA LEU A 149 -0.65 -0.88 10.95
C LEU A 149 -0.21 -1.02 12.42
N THR A 150 -0.88 -1.87 13.19
CA THR A 150 -0.69 -2.04 14.64
C THR A 150 -0.54 -3.50 15.06
N TYR A 151 -1.62 -4.27 15.18
CA TYR A 151 -1.59 -5.60 15.79
C TYR A 151 -1.86 -6.75 14.82
N THR A 152 -2.47 -6.54 13.64
CA THR A 152 -2.73 -7.61 12.65
C THR A 152 -1.78 -7.59 11.46
N GLY A 153 -1.15 -6.45 11.15
CA GLY A 153 -0.40 -6.30 9.91
C GLY A 153 1.05 -6.77 9.93
N CYS A 154 1.62 -7.12 11.08
CA CYS A 154 3.01 -7.57 11.14
C CYS A 154 3.17 -8.92 10.42
N GLY A 155 4.21 -9.06 9.59
CA GLY A 155 4.48 -10.23 8.75
C GLY A 155 3.78 -10.20 7.39
N SER A 156 2.68 -9.47 7.25
CA SER A 156 1.89 -9.41 6.00
C SER A 156 1.94 -8.03 5.33
N LEU A 157 1.68 -6.97 6.09
CA LEU A 157 1.61 -5.58 5.64
C LEU A 157 2.88 -4.81 5.97
N TYR A 158 3.51 -5.08 7.11
CA TYR A 158 4.81 -4.54 7.52
C TYR A 158 5.60 -5.56 8.35
N SER A 159 6.83 -5.22 8.72
CA SER A 159 7.62 -6.02 9.65
C SER A 159 8.22 -5.13 10.73
N ASN A 160 8.39 -5.65 11.95
CA ASN A 160 9.02 -4.91 13.05
C ASN A 160 10.45 -4.47 12.72
N ILE A 161 11.16 -5.17 11.83
CA ILE A 161 12.49 -4.75 11.35
C ILE A 161 12.45 -3.43 10.55
N GLU A 162 11.27 -3.04 10.06
CA GLU A 162 11.06 -1.78 9.35
C GLU A 162 10.90 -0.58 10.31
N LEU A 163 10.75 -0.84 11.61
CA LEU A 163 10.71 0.18 12.65
C LEU A 163 12.14 0.50 13.13
N PRO A 164 12.57 1.77 13.08
CA PRO A 164 13.82 2.19 13.69
C PRO A 164 13.74 2.10 15.22
N ALA A 165 14.87 2.20 15.91
CA ALA A 165 14.92 2.16 17.38
C ALA A 165 14.09 3.27 18.05
N LYS A 166 13.84 4.38 17.34
CA LYS A 166 13.02 5.51 17.78
C LYS A 166 12.17 6.02 16.63
N ILE A 167 10.90 6.28 16.89
CA ILE A 167 9.97 6.92 15.94
C ILE A 167 9.46 8.25 16.50
N PRO A 168 9.00 9.19 15.66
CA PRO A 168 8.46 10.47 16.13
C PRO A 168 7.29 10.30 17.10
N CYS A 169 7.14 11.26 18.02
CA CYS A 169 5.90 11.43 18.77
C CYS A 169 4.86 12.19 17.94
N TYR A 170 3.59 11.93 18.20
CA TYR A 170 2.47 12.56 17.50
C TYR A 170 1.46 13.09 18.52
N LYS A 171 0.75 14.15 18.13
CA LYS A 171 -0.36 14.72 18.90
C LYS A 171 -1.49 15.15 17.99
N LEU A 172 -2.68 15.24 18.56
CA LEU A 172 -3.82 15.86 17.89
C LEU A 172 -3.70 17.38 17.92
N ASP A 173 -3.99 18.03 16.79
CA ASP A 173 -4.15 19.46 16.68
C ASP A 173 -5.65 19.81 16.62
N PRO A 174 -6.29 20.11 17.77
CA PRO A 174 -7.72 20.40 17.81
C PRO A 174 -8.10 21.71 17.11
N SER A 175 -7.12 22.54 16.73
CA SER A 175 -7.39 23.76 15.94
C SER A 175 -7.66 23.47 14.47
N VAL A 176 -7.28 22.28 13.97
CA VAL A 176 -7.53 21.85 12.60
C VAL A 176 -8.41 20.59 12.63
N ARG A 177 -9.69 20.79 12.35
CA ARG A 177 -10.70 19.74 12.33
C ARG A 177 -11.49 19.78 11.02
N ILE A 178 -11.94 18.61 10.58
CA ILE A 178 -12.92 18.46 9.51
C ILE A 178 -14.19 17.98 10.20
N GLU A 179 -15.22 18.82 10.27
CA GLU A 179 -16.49 18.42 10.85
C GLU A 179 -17.30 17.55 9.87
N ILE A 180 -18.29 16.84 10.40
CA ILE A 180 -19.16 15.98 9.59
C ILE A 180 -19.80 16.80 8.45
N GLY A 181 -19.69 16.31 7.22
CA GLY A 181 -20.21 16.98 6.03
C GLY A 181 -19.34 18.09 5.46
N GLN A 182 -18.17 18.36 6.07
CA GLN A 182 -17.19 19.32 5.53
C GLN A 182 -16.16 18.63 4.63
N ASN A 183 -15.64 19.41 3.68
CA ASN A 183 -14.50 18.99 2.87
C ASN A 183 -13.18 19.32 3.60
N PRO A 184 -12.11 18.55 3.38
CA PRO A 184 -10.79 18.89 3.89
C PRO A 184 -10.26 20.17 3.24
N GLU A 185 -9.60 21.02 4.03
CA GLU A 185 -8.94 22.25 3.56
C GLU A 185 -7.40 22.17 3.64
N GLN A 186 -6.88 21.16 4.33
CA GLN A 186 -5.46 20.95 4.52
C GLN A 186 -5.11 19.49 4.26
N THR A 187 -4.01 19.25 3.53
CA THR A 187 -3.47 17.90 3.36
C THR A 187 -2.81 17.42 4.65
N GLY A 188 -3.11 16.20 5.09
CA GLY A 188 -2.48 15.64 6.29
C GLY A 188 -2.96 14.25 6.69
N PHE A 189 -2.50 13.79 7.84
CA PHE A 189 -3.04 12.62 8.51
C PHE A 189 -4.03 13.04 9.57
N TYR A 190 -5.17 12.36 9.61
CA TYR A 190 -6.24 12.71 10.51
C TYR A 190 -6.69 11.49 11.30
N LEU A 191 -7.06 11.72 12.57
CA LEU A 191 -7.67 10.71 13.42
C LEU A 191 -9.20 10.90 13.40
N PRO A 192 -9.99 9.83 13.19
CA PRO A 192 -11.44 9.92 13.17
C PRO A 192 -12.03 10.01 14.58
N ASP A 193 -13.18 10.67 14.71
CA ASP A 193 -13.90 10.82 15.98
C ASP A 193 -14.74 9.58 16.37
N ILE A 194 -14.57 8.45 15.67
CA ILE A 194 -15.23 7.16 15.94
C ILE A 194 -14.23 6.09 16.39
N LYS A 195 -14.69 5.10 17.16
CA LYS A 195 -13.85 3.97 17.61
C LYS A 195 -13.70 2.93 16.48
N PHE A 196 -12.70 2.07 16.59
CA PHE A 196 -12.46 0.95 15.66
C PHE A 196 -12.19 1.42 14.22
N ALA A 197 -11.56 2.58 14.08
CA ALA A 197 -11.20 3.17 12.80
C ALA A 197 -9.78 3.74 12.90
N PRO A 198 -8.91 3.49 11.91
CA PRO A 198 -7.53 3.95 11.93
C PRO A 198 -7.40 5.41 11.50
N ALA A 199 -6.23 5.99 11.76
CA ALA A 199 -5.84 7.26 11.14
C ALA A 199 -5.78 7.15 9.61
N ARG A 200 -6.05 8.28 8.93
CA ARG A 200 -6.17 8.33 7.47
C ARG A 200 -5.39 9.49 6.89
N PHE A 201 -4.72 9.27 5.76
CA PHE A 201 -4.25 10.35 4.90
C PHE A 201 -5.42 10.97 4.14
N ILE A 202 -5.57 12.29 4.24
CA ILE A 202 -6.63 13.05 3.57
C ILE A 202 -5.97 14.23 2.85
N PRO A 203 -6.02 14.30 1.51
CA PRO A 203 -5.55 15.45 0.76
C PRO A 203 -6.59 16.58 0.76
N GLU A 204 -6.14 17.83 0.68
CA GLU A 204 -7.03 19.02 0.62
C GLU A 204 -7.92 19.05 -0.63
N ASP A 205 -7.55 18.36 -1.71
CA ASP A 205 -8.33 18.28 -2.95
C ASP A 205 -9.25 17.06 -3.02
N PHE A 206 -9.46 16.34 -1.90
CA PHE A 206 -10.35 15.16 -1.86
C PHE A 206 -11.78 15.47 -2.36
N GLY A 207 -12.22 16.71 -2.21
CA GLY A 207 -13.40 17.26 -2.92
C GLY A 207 -14.76 16.86 -2.36
N GLN A 208 -14.82 16.07 -1.29
CA GLN A 208 -16.06 15.64 -0.65
C GLN A 208 -15.84 15.34 0.85
N PRO A 209 -16.90 15.19 1.65
CA PRO A 209 -16.78 14.70 3.02
C PRO A 209 -16.20 13.29 3.06
N VAL A 210 -15.36 13.04 4.06
CA VAL A 210 -14.56 11.81 4.16
C VAL A 210 -15.17 10.88 5.22
N PRO A 211 -15.77 9.73 4.87
CA PRO A 211 -16.14 8.72 5.85
C PRO A 211 -14.91 7.94 6.33
N ALA A 212 -15.01 7.30 7.48
CA ALA A 212 -13.98 6.40 8.02
C ALA A 212 -14.38 4.93 7.84
N SER A 213 -13.42 4.05 7.54
CA SER A 213 -13.64 2.60 7.59
C SER A 213 -13.70 2.19 9.07
N GLN A 214 -14.89 1.83 9.53
CA GLN A 214 -15.15 1.42 10.91
C GLN A 214 -15.32 -0.09 11.00
N GLY A 215 -14.57 -0.72 11.89
CA GLY A 215 -14.78 -2.11 12.27
C GLY A 215 -16.12 -2.33 12.99
N ILE A 216 -16.96 -3.22 12.47
CA ILE A 216 -18.28 -3.57 13.03
C ILE A 216 -18.22 -4.92 13.73
N ARG A 217 -17.64 -5.93 13.07
CA ARG A 217 -17.57 -7.30 13.59
C ARG A 217 -16.20 -7.92 13.29
N ARG A 218 -15.57 -8.46 14.33
CA ARG A 218 -14.32 -9.23 14.18
C ARG A 218 -14.60 -10.64 13.68
N SER A 219 -13.60 -11.20 13.02
CA SER A 219 -13.53 -12.61 12.67
C SER A 219 -13.73 -13.48 13.92
N ASN A 220 -14.52 -14.54 13.79
CA ASN A 220 -14.62 -15.61 14.79
C ASN A 220 -13.71 -16.79 14.44
N TRP A 221 -12.87 -16.65 13.41
CA TRP A 221 -11.98 -17.71 12.98
C TRP A 221 -10.82 -17.88 13.98
N SER A 222 -10.47 -19.13 14.20
CA SER A 222 -9.27 -19.53 14.92
C SER A 222 -8.56 -20.58 14.10
N ASP A 223 -7.23 -20.51 14.06
CA ASP A 223 -6.40 -21.51 13.42
C ASP A 223 -6.69 -22.88 14.06
N PRO A 224 -7.11 -23.89 13.27
CA PRO A 224 -7.45 -25.21 13.80
C PRO A 224 -6.27 -25.94 14.47
N ASP A 225 -5.03 -25.63 14.05
CA ASP A 225 -3.82 -26.31 14.49
C ASP A 225 -3.18 -25.60 15.69
N THR A 226 -3.14 -24.26 15.69
CA THR A 226 -2.52 -23.47 16.76
C THR A 226 -3.51 -22.93 17.78
N GLY A 227 -4.80 -22.84 17.43
CA GLY A 227 -5.83 -22.20 18.24
C GLY A 227 -5.73 -20.67 18.27
N GLU A 228 -4.81 -20.07 17.51
CA GLU A 228 -4.64 -18.62 17.44
C GLU A 228 -5.85 -17.98 16.77
N LYS A 229 -6.38 -16.92 17.40
CA LYS A 229 -7.53 -16.19 16.86
C LYS A 229 -7.11 -15.20 15.79
N ASP A 230 -7.90 -15.13 14.73
CA ASP A 230 -7.82 -14.03 13.79
C ASP A 230 -8.56 -12.81 14.35
N TYR A 231 -7.83 -11.71 14.47
CA TYR A 231 -8.35 -10.46 15.00
C TYR A 231 -8.77 -9.48 13.90
N SER A 232 -8.73 -9.88 12.62
CA SER A 232 -9.18 -9.07 11.49
C SER A 232 -10.67 -8.74 11.58
N TRP A 233 -11.07 -7.67 10.89
CA TRP A 233 -12.47 -7.29 10.74
C TRP A 233 -13.11 -8.11 9.63
N GLU A 234 -14.18 -8.83 9.96
CA GLU A 234 -15.01 -9.56 8.99
C GLU A 234 -16.04 -8.64 8.35
N GLU A 235 -16.47 -7.60 9.10
CA GLU A 235 -17.43 -6.61 8.66
C GLU A 235 -16.93 -5.21 9.00
N THR A 236 -16.88 -4.35 7.99
CA THR A 236 -16.54 -2.93 8.09
C THR A 236 -17.62 -2.08 7.43
N GLU A 237 -17.79 -0.87 7.92
CA GLU A 237 -18.74 0.12 7.39
C GLU A 237 -18.06 1.46 7.15
N TRP A 238 -18.47 2.18 6.10
CA TRP A 238 -18.05 3.56 5.88
C TRP A 238 -18.94 4.51 6.68
N THR A 239 -18.46 4.93 7.85
CA THR A 239 -19.22 5.74 8.80
C THR A 239 -18.82 7.22 8.69
N GLU A 240 -19.81 8.12 8.63
CA GLU A 240 -19.58 9.56 8.72
C GLU A 240 -18.98 9.94 10.08
N THR A 241 -17.95 10.78 10.07
CA THR A 241 -17.24 11.17 11.29
C THR A 241 -16.57 12.52 11.15
N GLY A 242 -16.28 13.15 12.29
CA GLY A 242 -15.34 14.25 12.35
C GLY A 242 -13.90 13.74 12.34
N TRP A 243 -12.97 14.60 11.97
CA TRP A 243 -11.55 14.28 11.88
C TRP A 243 -10.72 15.35 12.56
N THR A 244 -9.71 14.95 13.34
CA THR A 244 -8.73 15.87 13.93
C THR A 244 -7.36 15.65 13.32
N LEU A 245 -6.69 16.72 12.90
CA LEU A 245 -5.36 16.63 12.30
C LEU A 245 -4.35 16.05 13.32
N ILE A 246 -3.52 15.13 12.85
CA ILE A 246 -2.38 14.58 13.57
C ILE A 246 -1.13 15.37 13.17
N ARG A 247 -0.35 15.83 14.15
CA ARG A 247 0.95 16.46 13.92
C ARG A 247 2.07 15.71 14.62
N ARG A 248 3.23 15.65 13.98
CA ARG A 248 4.48 15.34 14.67
C ARG A 248 4.74 16.36 15.77
N VAL A 249 5.32 15.90 16.87
CA VAL A 249 5.88 16.78 17.89
C VAL A 249 7.36 16.95 17.58
N GLU A 250 7.73 18.14 17.13
CA GLU A 250 9.09 18.43 16.67
C GLU A 250 10.14 18.13 17.77
N GLY A 251 11.14 17.33 17.41
CA GLY A 251 12.23 16.93 18.31
C GLY A 251 11.88 15.86 19.34
N GLU A 252 10.63 15.40 19.42
CA GLU A 252 10.20 14.36 20.37
C GLU A 252 10.08 12.99 19.69
N PHE A 253 10.63 11.98 20.35
CA PHE A 253 10.69 10.62 19.85
C PHE A 253 10.36 9.62 20.96
N ILE A 254 9.69 8.53 20.59
CA ILE A 254 9.41 7.39 21.45
C ILE A 254 10.31 6.22 21.06
N ASN A 255 10.84 5.50 22.06
CA ASN A 255 11.60 4.29 21.82
C ASN A 255 10.66 3.18 21.33
N VAL A 256 11.06 2.51 20.25
CA VAL A 256 10.39 1.29 19.81
C VAL A 256 10.88 0.14 20.70
N PRO A 257 9.98 -0.61 21.34
CA PRO A 257 10.39 -1.78 22.13
C PRO A 257 11.13 -2.79 21.25
N PRO A 258 12.07 -3.59 21.81
CA PRO A 258 12.83 -4.57 21.01
C PRO A 258 11.96 -5.54 20.22
N ASP A 259 10.81 -5.93 20.78
CA ASP A 259 9.85 -6.85 20.16
C ASP A 259 8.74 -6.13 19.37
N GLY A 260 8.84 -4.81 19.21
CA GLY A 260 7.80 -3.94 18.64
C GLY A 260 6.74 -3.51 19.67
N PHE A 261 5.79 -2.67 19.24
CA PHE A 261 4.72 -2.18 20.13
C PHE A 261 3.62 -3.23 20.39
N PHE A 262 3.49 -4.21 19.50
CA PHE A 262 2.44 -5.24 19.53
C PHE A 262 3.05 -6.65 19.49
N PRO A 263 3.87 -7.03 20.49
CA PRO A 263 4.57 -8.30 20.48
C PRO A 263 3.64 -9.52 20.52
N LYS A 264 2.40 -9.37 21.01
CA LYS A 264 1.41 -10.45 21.03
C LYS A 264 0.44 -10.40 19.85
N GLY A 265 0.46 -9.32 19.06
CA GLY A 265 -0.50 -9.12 17.97
C GLY A 265 -1.94 -9.00 18.46
N LEU A 266 -2.14 -8.52 19.69
CA LEU A 266 -3.45 -8.50 20.33
C LEU A 266 -4.09 -7.10 20.26
N PRO A 267 -5.40 -7.00 19.99
CA PRO A 267 -6.11 -5.72 20.02
C PRO A 267 -5.98 -4.99 21.35
N GLU A 268 -5.96 -5.73 22.46
CA GLU A 268 -5.85 -5.17 23.83
C GLU A 268 -4.57 -4.34 24.02
N GLU A 269 -3.51 -4.63 23.27
CA GLU A 269 -2.27 -3.83 23.28
C GLU A 269 -2.52 -2.43 22.69
N LEU A 270 -3.41 -2.29 21.70
CA LEU A 270 -3.84 -1.00 21.15
C LEU A 270 -4.87 -0.32 22.06
N TYR A 271 -5.91 -1.04 22.45
CA TYR A 271 -7.02 -0.47 23.25
C TYR A 271 -6.64 -0.18 24.70
N GLY A 272 -5.55 -0.76 25.19
CA GLY A 272 -4.91 -0.42 26.46
C GLY A 272 -3.89 0.71 26.36
N TRP A 273 -3.63 1.23 25.16
CA TRP A 273 -2.72 2.35 24.97
C TRP A 273 -3.29 3.60 25.65
N SER A 274 -2.53 4.12 26.62
CA SER A 274 -2.80 5.42 27.22
C SER A 274 -1.79 6.39 26.64
N ASP A 275 -2.28 7.52 26.13
CA ASP A 275 -1.46 8.64 25.67
C ASP A 275 -0.44 8.97 26.78
N LYS A 276 0.80 8.56 26.59
CA LYS A 276 1.93 8.92 27.46
C LYS A 276 2.61 10.17 26.94
#